data_AF-A0A7S9RIB1-F1
#
_entry.id   AF-A0A7S9RIB1-F1
#
_cell.length_a   1.000
_cell.length_b   1.000
_cell.length_c   1.000
_cell.angle_alpha   90.00
_cell.angle_beta   90.00
_cell.angle_gamma   90.00
#
_symmetry.space_group_name_H-M   'P 1'
#
loop_
_entity.id
_entity.type
_entity.pdbx_description
1 polymer ?
#
loop_
_entity_poly.entity_id
_entity_poly.type
_entity_poly.pdbx_seq_one_letter_code
_entity_poly.pdbx_strand_id
1 'polypeptide(L)'
;MDIEKFESMLKQIKALNDKLDIKKLRGNNDYNLFLALLDINDEVRLHSRFIYSLLDPNSSHYQKELFLELFIKACGLENFGLDPQSAKAYKEYKNIDIYITDGAKHIILENKINAGDQEAQIKRYIETIQKENDGEAEIYVLFLSPQG
;
A
#
# COMPACT_ATOMS: atom_id res chain seq x y z
N MET A 1 30.22 9.54 -42.66
CA MET A 1 29.21 8.58 -42.15
C MET A 1 28.85 8.82 -40.68
N ASP A 2 29.18 9.97 -40.08
CA ASP A 2 28.83 10.25 -38.67
C ASP A 2 27.69 11.26 -38.48
N ILE A 3 27.51 12.22 -39.39
CA ILE A 3 26.53 13.30 -39.22
C ILE A 3 25.10 12.83 -39.48
N GLU A 4 24.83 12.14 -40.60
CA GLU A 4 23.47 11.66 -40.91
C GLU A 4 22.94 10.64 -39.89
N LYS A 5 23.83 9.78 -39.39
CA LYS A 5 23.48 8.82 -38.33
C LYS A 5 23.16 9.54 -37.02
N PHE A 6 23.92 10.58 -36.70
CA PHE A 6 23.68 11.43 -35.52
C PHE A 6 22.36 12.21 -35.65
N GLU A 7 22.08 12.80 -36.80
CA GLU A 7 20.81 13.49 -37.07
C GLU A 7 19.61 12.55 -37.00
N SER A 8 19.74 11.34 -37.54
CA SER A 8 18.72 10.30 -37.43
C SER A 8 18.46 9.91 -35.98
N MET A 9 19.53 9.73 -35.17
CA MET A 9 19.42 9.43 -33.75
C MET A 9 18.73 10.57 -32.98
N LEU A 10 19.07 11.83 -33.25
CA LEU A 10 18.41 12.98 -32.63
C LEU A 10 16.91 13.05 -32.98
N LYS A 11 16.54 12.76 -34.23
CA LYS A 11 15.11 12.66 -34.63
C LYS A 11 14.38 11.55 -33.89
N GLN A 12 15.02 10.40 -33.69
CA GLN A 12 14.44 9.29 -32.94
C GLN A 12 14.28 9.63 -31.45
N ILE A 13 15.28 10.25 -30.82
CA ILE A 13 15.18 10.72 -29.42
C ILE A 13 14.04 11.73 -29.27
N LYS A 14 13.91 12.68 -30.20
CA LYS A 14 12.80 13.64 -30.18
C LYS A 14 11.44 12.95 -30.25
N ALA A 15 11.27 12.03 -31.21
CA ALA A 15 10.03 11.28 -31.34
C ALA A 15 9.71 10.40 -30.13
N LEU A 16 10.73 9.89 -29.43
CA LEU A 16 10.55 9.16 -28.17
C LEU A 16 10.11 10.09 -27.04
N ASN A 17 10.72 11.28 -26.91
CA ASN A 17 10.32 12.27 -25.93
C ASN A 17 8.87 12.74 -26.15
N ASP A 18 8.49 13.04 -27.39
CA ASP A 18 7.11 13.44 -27.72
C ASP A 18 6.10 12.35 -27.30
N LYS A 19 6.45 11.07 -27.49
CA LYS A 19 5.63 9.93 -27.04
C LYS A 19 5.59 9.80 -25.51
N LEU A 20 6.70 10.05 -24.82
CA LEU A 20 6.75 10.04 -23.36
C LEU A 20 5.89 11.17 -22.77
N ASP A 21 5.91 12.36 -23.37
CA ASP A 21 5.10 13.49 -22.92
C ASP A 21 3.60 13.22 -23.09
N ILE A 22 3.19 12.64 -24.22
CA ILE A 22 1.80 12.19 -24.40
C ILE A 22 1.39 11.15 -23.35
N LYS A 23 2.28 10.20 -23.01
CA LYS A 23 2.01 9.21 -21.95
C LYS A 23 1.85 9.88 -20.58
N LYS A 24 2.73 10.83 -20.25
CA LYS A 24 2.64 11.60 -19.00
C LYS A 24 1.31 12.35 -18.90
N LEU A 25 0.91 13.05 -19.96
CA LEU A 25 -0.36 13.78 -20.00
C LEU A 25 -1.60 12.88 -19.86
N ARG A 26 -1.50 11.60 -20.23
CA ARG A 26 -2.58 10.61 -20.10
C ARG A 26 -2.62 9.90 -18.75
N GLY A 27 -1.81 10.33 -17.78
CA GLY A 27 -1.78 9.77 -16.42
C GLY A 27 -0.73 8.67 -16.20
N ASN A 28 0.07 8.32 -17.21
CA ASN A 28 1.25 7.48 -17.01
C ASN A 28 2.46 8.38 -16.69
N ASN A 29 2.40 9.00 -15.52
CA ASN A 29 3.40 9.91 -14.97
C ASN A 29 3.69 9.54 -13.51
N ASP A 30 4.68 10.22 -12.95
CA ASP A 30 5.13 10.12 -11.57
C ASP A 30 4.46 11.17 -10.65
N TYR A 31 3.36 11.80 -11.09
CA TYR A 31 2.65 12.78 -10.27
C TYR A 31 1.97 12.08 -9.09
N ASN A 32 2.44 12.39 -7.89
CA ASN A 32 1.86 11.95 -6.64
C ASN A 32 1.26 13.15 -5.91
N LEU A 33 -0.08 13.18 -5.80
CA LEU A 33 -0.81 14.26 -5.12
C LEU A 33 -0.31 14.48 -3.68
N PHE A 34 0.13 13.44 -2.99
CA PHE A 34 0.60 13.55 -1.61
C PHE A 34 1.94 14.29 -1.51
N LEU A 35 2.85 14.11 -2.47
CA LEU A 35 4.11 14.86 -2.54
C LEU A 35 3.88 16.34 -2.85
N ALA A 36 2.74 16.69 -3.46
CA ALA A 36 2.34 18.08 -3.64
C ALA A 36 1.78 18.71 -2.36
N LEU A 37 1.31 17.90 -1.40
CA LEU A 37 0.66 18.36 -0.17
C LEU A 37 1.57 18.30 1.06
N LEU A 38 2.56 17.40 1.08
CA LEU A 38 3.32 17.02 2.26
C LEU A 38 4.80 16.75 1.90
N ASP A 39 5.68 16.80 2.91
CA ASP A 39 7.12 16.63 2.72
C ASP A 39 7.47 15.20 2.24
N ILE A 40 8.42 15.10 1.31
CA ILE A 40 8.89 13.83 0.75
C ILE A 40 9.50 12.90 1.82
N ASN A 41 10.05 13.46 2.90
CA ASN A 41 10.60 12.68 4.01
C ASN A 41 9.52 12.02 4.88
N ASP A 42 8.27 12.49 4.80
CA ASP A 42 7.14 11.88 5.48
C ASP A 42 6.37 10.90 4.60
N GLU A 43 6.74 10.74 3.31
CA GLU A 43 5.99 9.95 2.32
C GLU A 43 5.61 8.55 2.83
N VAL A 44 6.53 7.85 3.47
CA VAL A 44 6.29 6.52 4.06
C VAL A 44 5.13 6.56 5.07
N ARG A 45 5.11 7.57 5.95
CA ARG A 45 4.01 7.78 6.91
C ARG A 45 2.73 8.23 6.22
N LEU A 46 2.81 8.91 5.08
CA LEU A 46 1.64 9.33 4.31
C LEU A 46 0.90 8.13 3.74
N HIS A 47 1.62 7.17 3.19
CA HIS A 47 1.03 5.95 2.64
C HIS A 47 0.23 5.21 3.72
N SER A 48 0.83 4.96 4.87
CA SER A 48 0.12 4.29 5.98
C SER A 48 -1.09 5.11 6.46
N ARG A 49 -0.99 6.44 6.54
CA ARG A 49 -2.13 7.30 6.93
C ARG A 49 -3.26 7.25 5.91
N PHE A 50 -2.94 7.32 4.62
CA PHE A 50 -3.93 7.34 3.56
C PHE A 50 -4.63 5.98 3.45
N ILE A 51 -3.86 4.89 3.38
CA ILE A 51 -4.41 3.53 3.31
C ILE A 51 -5.27 3.25 4.55
N TYR A 52 -4.76 3.54 5.75
CA TYR A 52 -5.55 3.44 6.99
C TYR A 52 -6.86 4.23 6.90
N SER A 53 -6.81 5.45 6.39
CA SER A 53 -8.00 6.30 6.28
C SER A 53 -9.07 5.73 5.35
N LEU A 54 -8.70 4.85 4.40
CA LEU A 54 -9.64 4.13 3.54
C LEU A 54 -10.12 2.82 4.18
N LEU A 55 -9.21 2.10 4.85
CA LEU A 55 -9.49 0.75 5.34
C LEU A 55 -10.24 0.70 6.67
N ASP A 56 -10.23 1.77 7.47
CA ASP A 56 -11.04 1.84 8.68
C ASP A 56 -12.52 2.14 8.34
N PRO A 57 -13.46 1.22 8.55
CA PRO A 57 -14.87 1.45 8.25
C PRO A 57 -15.49 2.65 8.99
N ASN A 58 -14.85 3.08 10.09
CA ASN A 58 -15.30 4.19 10.93
C ASN A 58 -14.60 5.52 10.60
N SER A 59 -13.76 5.56 9.56
CA SER A 59 -13.04 6.77 9.16
C SER A 59 -13.94 7.79 8.44
N SER A 60 -13.45 9.02 8.33
CA SER A 60 -14.19 10.19 7.83
C SER A 60 -14.44 10.19 6.32
N HIS A 61 -14.28 9.06 5.62
CA HIS A 61 -14.70 8.92 4.23
C HIS A 61 -16.19 8.54 4.11
N TYR A 62 -16.83 8.13 5.20
CA TYR A 62 -18.28 7.86 5.27
C TYR A 62 -18.79 6.77 4.31
N GLN A 63 -17.92 5.90 3.80
CA GLN A 63 -18.31 4.78 2.92
C GLN A 63 -18.48 3.46 3.68
N LYS A 64 -18.45 3.50 5.03
CA LYS A 64 -18.50 2.32 5.89
C LYS A 64 -17.47 1.26 5.44
N GLU A 65 -17.84 -0.01 5.40
CA GLU A 65 -17.00 -1.14 5.06
C GLU A 65 -16.58 -1.25 3.58
N LEU A 66 -17.15 -0.43 2.68
CA LEU A 66 -16.98 -0.57 1.22
C LEU A 66 -15.51 -0.68 0.78
N PHE A 67 -14.64 0.20 1.28
CA PHE A 67 -13.24 0.20 0.87
C PHE A 67 -12.47 -0.98 1.44
N LEU A 68 -12.80 -1.41 2.66
CA LEU A 68 -12.21 -2.60 3.27
C LEU A 68 -12.65 -3.87 2.51
N GLU A 69 -13.93 -3.98 2.13
CA GLU A 69 -14.44 -5.07 1.30
C GLU A 69 -13.72 -5.15 -0.06
N LEU A 70 -13.57 -4.00 -0.73
CA LEU A 70 -12.85 -3.92 -2.00
C LEU A 70 -11.38 -4.31 -1.85
N PHE A 71 -10.75 -3.91 -0.74
CA PHE A 71 -9.37 -4.27 -0.44
C PHE A 71 -9.21 -5.78 -0.19
N ILE A 72 -10.06 -6.39 0.64
CA ILE A 72 -10.07 -7.84 0.91
C ILE A 72 -10.21 -8.62 -0.40
N LYS A 73 -11.13 -8.18 -1.26
CA LYS A 73 -11.32 -8.75 -2.60
C LYS A 73 -10.09 -8.58 -3.50
N ALA A 74 -9.50 -7.39 -3.54
CA ALA A 74 -8.30 -7.14 -4.34
C ALA A 74 -7.11 -8.01 -3.91
N CYS A 75 -7.02 -8.33 -2.63
CA CYS A 75 -5.99 -9.22 -2.07
C CYS A 75 -6.34 -10.72 -2.17
N GLY A 76 -7.52 -11.10 -2.66
CA GLY A 76 -7.95 -12.50 -2.74
C GLY A 76 -8.21 -13.15 -1.37
N LEU A 77 -8.61 -12.34 -0.38
CA LEU A 77 -8.81 -12.77 1.01
C LEU A 77 -10.28 -13.03 1.38
N GLU A 78 -11.17 -13.18 0.40
CA GLU A 78 -12.60 -13.38 0.67
C GLU A 78 -12.87 -14.62 1.53
N ASN A 79 -12.04 -15.67 1.39
CA ASN A 79 -12.15 -16.90 2.17
C ASN A 79 -11.46 -16.85 3.54
N PHE A 80 -10.74 -15.77 3.86
CA PHE A 80 -10.12 -15.60 5.18
C PHE A 80 -11.18 -15.43 6.28
N GLY A 81 -12.35 -14.90 5.92
CA GLY A 81 -13.52 -14.82 6.79
C GLY A 81 -13.48 -13.69 7.82
N LEU A 82 -12.69 -12.63 7.56
CA LEU A 82 -12.77 -11.40 8.33
C LEU A 82 -14.10 -10.69 8.01
N ASP A 83 -14.82 -10.27 9.04
CA ASP A 83 -16.08 -9.52 8.92
C ASP A 83 -15.83 -8.00 8.81
N PRO A 84 -16.01 -7.39 7.62
CA PRO A 84 -15.73 -5.98 7.41
C PRO A 84 -16.64 -5.03 8.19
N GLN A 85 -17.84 -5.48 8.60
CA GLN A 85 -18.79 -4.63 9.33
C GLN A 85 -18.41 -4.39 10.78
N SER A 86 -17.82 -5.40 11.42
CA SER A 86 -17.33 -5.32 12.80
C SER A 86 -15.84 -4.98 12.89
N ALA A 87 -15.12 -5.02 11.76
CA ALA A 87 -13.71 -4.73 11.68
C ALA A 87 -13.35 -3.30 12.09
N LYS A 88 -12.18 -3.18 12.71
CA LYS A 88 -11.50 -1.93 13.03
C LYS A 88 -10.10 -1.98 12.46
N ALA A 89 -9.66 -0.85 11.91
CA ALA A 89 -8.26 -0.67 11.57
C ALA A 89 -7.56 0.17 12.63
N TYR A 90 -6.26 -0.05 12.78
CA TYR A 90 -5.37 0.70 13.65
C TYR A 90 -4.10 1.01 12.88
N LYS A 91 -3.50 2.17 13.17
CA LYS A 91 -2.23 2.59 12.60
C LYS A 91 -1.17 2.59 13.71
N GLU A 92 0.04 2.12 13.40
CA GLU A 92 1.18 2.06 14.34
C GLU A 92 0.89 1.22 15.61
N TYR A 93 -0.09 0.30 15.54
CA TYR A 93 -0.44 -0.56 16.67
C TYR A 93 0.71 -1.52 16.98
N LYS A 94 1.35 -1.35 18.14
CA LYS A 94 2.54 -2.15 18.51
C LYS A 94 3.67 -2.10 17.46
N ASN A 95 3.76 -0.96 16.77
CA ASN A 95 4.68 -0.70 15.64
C ASN A 95 4.30 -1.39 14.31
N ILE A 96 3.15 -2.05 14.21
CA ILE A 96 2.60 -2.51 12.94
C ILE A 96 2.10 -1.30 12.14
N ASP A 97 2.47 -1.17 10.88
CA ASP A 97 2.05 -0.04 10.03
C ASP A 97 0.52 0.13 10.02
N ILE A 98 -0.19 -0.93 9.61
CA ILE A 98 -1.65 -1.00 9.64
C ILE A 98 -2.07 -2.38 10.14
N TYR A 99 -2.95 -2.39 11.14
CA TYR A 99 -3.49 -3.61 11.74
C TYR A 99 -5.03 -3.57 11.64
N ILE A 100 -5.64 -4.64 11.12
CA ILE A 100 -7.09 -4.73 10.89
C ILE A 100 -7.60 -5.98 11.61
N THR A 101 -8.68 -5.84 12.36
CA THR A 101 -9.28 -6.99 13.07
C THR A 101 -10.76 -6.79 13.34
N ASP A 102 -11.53 -7.87 13.29
CA ASP A 102 -12.92 -7.98 13.77
C ASP A 102 -13.00 -8.60 15.18
N GLY A 103 -11.84 -8.89 15.80
CA GLY A 103 -11.70 -9.56 17.09
C GLY A 103 -11.44 -11.07 16.98
N ALA A 104 -11.69 -11.70 15.83
CA ALA A 104 -11.41 -13.12 15.59
C ALA A 104 -10.32 -13.33 14.53
N LYS A 105 -10.37 -12.53 13.47
CA LYS A 105 -9.41 -12.51 12.37
C LYS A 105 -8.53 -11.27 12.48
N HIS A 106 -7.29 -11.43 12.04
CA HIS A 106 -6.26 -10.42 12.23
C HIS A 106 -5.45 -10.27 10.94
N ILE A 107 -5.51 -9.10 10.31
CA ILE A 107 -4.69 -8.76 9.14
C ILE A 107 -3.61 -7.77 9.58
N ILE A 108 -2.36 -8.14 9.34
CA ILE A 108 -1.19 -7.29 9.51
C ILE A 108 -0.78 -6.81 8.12
N LEU A 109 -0.70 -5.50 7.93
CA LEU A 109 -0.34 -4.87 6.67
C LEU A 109 0.92 -4.01 6.89
N GLU A 110 2.00 -4.37 6.21
CA GLU A 110 3.30 -3.68 6.30
C GLU A 110 3.62 -3.01 4.95
N ASN A 111 3.84 -1.69 4.97
CA ASN A 111 4.19 -0.91 3.79
C ASN A 111 5.71 -0.97 3.55
N LYS A 112 6.14 -1.74 2.55
CA LYS A 112 7.56 -1.93 2.23
C LYS A 112 7.92 -1.28 0.90
N ILE A 113 8.48 -0.07 0.99
CA ILE A 113 8.96 0.67 -0.19
C ILE A 113 10.42 0.28 -0.54
N ASN A 114 11.21 -0.18 0.43
CA ASN A 114 12.60 -0.64 0.24
C ASN A 114 12.91 -1.82 1.18
N ALA A 115 12.92 -3.06 0.67
CA ALA A 115 13.00 -4.26 1.49
C ALA A 115 14.44 -4.72 1.78
N GLY A 116 14.78 -4.82 3.06
CA GLY A 116 15.78 -5.74 3.60
C GLY A 116 15.09 -6.80 4.48
N ASP A 117 15.84 -7.81 4.92
CA ASP A 117 15.29 -8.95 5.66
C ASP A 117 14.86 -8.56 7.09
N GLN A 118 13.57 -8.79 7.40
CA GLN A 118 12.92 -8.38 8.65
C GLN A 118 12.03 -9.49 9.21
N GLU A 119 12.35 -10.77 8.96
CA GLU A 119 11.62 -11.91 9.53
C GLU A 119 11.39 -11.78 11.05
N ALA A 120 12.38 -11.27 11.79
CA ALA A 120 12.28 -11.03 13.22
C ALA A 120 11.18 -10.01 13.60
N GLN A 121 10.88 -9.05 12.72
CA GLN A 121 9.83 -8.05 12.94
C GLN A 121 8.45 -8.67 12.79
N ILE A 122 8.23 -9.43 11.73
CA ILE A 122 6.94 -10.11 11.48
C ILE A 122 6.66 -11.15 12.55
N LYS A 123 7.68 -11.93 12.94
CA LYS A 123 7.58 -12.88 14.04
C LYS A 123 7.12 -12.18 15.33
N ARG A 124 7.72 -11.04 15.68
CA ARG A 124 7.32 -10.24 16.86
C ARG A 124 5.87 -9.76 16.78
N TYR A 125 5.40 -9.36 15.61
CA TYR A 125 4.01 -8.94 15.44
C TYR A 125 3.04 -10.10 15.67
N ILE A 126 3.31 -11.25 15.03
CA ILE A 126 2.51 -12.46 15.20
C ILE A 126 2.49 -12.88 16.67
N GLU A 127 3.64 -12.95 17.33
CA GLU A 127 3.73 -13.32 18.76
C GLU A 127 2.97 -12.34 19.66
N THR A 128 3.00 -11.05 19.34
CA THR A 128 2.27 -10.02 20.10
C THR A 128 0.77 -10.22 19.98
N ILE A 129 0.25 -10.37 18.75
CA ILE A 129 -1.18 -10.56 18.52
C ILE A 129 -1.65 -11.91 19.08
N GLN A 130 -0.87 -12.98 18.92
CA GLN A 130 -1.20 -14.29 19.50
C GLN A 130 -1.31 -14.19 21.03
N LYS A 131 -0.37 -13.53 21.70
CA LYS A 131 -0.39 -13.36 23.15
C LYS A 131 -1.59 -12.56 23.64
N GLU A 132 -2.05 -11.56 22.88
CA GLU A 132 -3.21 -10.74 23.25
C GLU A 132 -4.56 -11.45 23.03
N ASN A 133 -4.56 -12.58 22.30
CA ASN A 133 -5.74 -13.37 21.98
C ASN A 133 -5.59 -14.83 22.41
N ASP A 134 -4.90 -15.07 23.54
CA ASP A 134 -4.73 -16.39 24.18
C ASP A 134 -4.22 -17.53 23.26
N GLY A 135 -3.52 -17.17 22.17
CA GLY A 135 -2.99 -18.12 21.19
C GLY A 135 -3.99 -18.62 20.15
N GLU A 136 -5.19 -18.05 20.08
CA GLU A 136 -6.27 -18.48 19.17
C GLU A 136 -6.44 -17.54 17.96
N ALA A 137 -5.58 -16.53 17.80
CA ALA A 137 -5.67 -15.56 16.71
C ALA A 137 -5.37 -16.20 15.34
N GLU A 138 -6.30 -16.05 14.40
CA GLU A 138 -6.03 -16.34 13.00
C GLU A 138 -5.46 -15.09 12.32
N ILE A 139 -4.19 -15.18 11.90
CA ILE A 139 -3.42 -14.03 11.43
C ILE A 139 -3.05 -14.19 9.95
N TYR A 140 -3.30 -13.15 9.16
CA TYR A 140 -2.82 -13.01 7.79
C TYR A 140 -1.85 -11.81 7.70
N VAL A 141 -0.72 -11.98 7.02
CA VAL A 141 0.28 -10.92 6.84
C VAL A 141 0.35 -10.54 5.37
N LEU A 142 0.20 -9.25 5.09
CA LEU A 142 0.30 -8.65 3.76
C LEU A 142 1.46 -7.66 3.72
N PHE A 143 2.18 -7.68 2.61
CA PHE A 143 3.21 -6.69 2.30
C PHE A 143 2.74 -5.84 1.13
N LEU A 144 2.71 -4.53 1.30
CA LEU A 144 2.46 -3.61 0.19
C LEU A 144 3.79 -3.14 -0.36
N SER A 145 4.06 -3.56 -1.61
CA SER A 145 5.24 -3.14 -2.36
C SER A 145 4.82 -2.26 -3.54
N PRO A 146 5.72 -1.42 -4.07
CA PRO A 146 5.45 -0.66 -5.30
C PRO A 146 5.15 -1.55 -6.52
N GLN A 147 5.46 -2.86 -6.48
CA GLN A 147 5.29 -3.79 -7.59
C GLN A 147 3.95 -4.54 -7.57
N GLY A 148 3.10 -4.35 -6.55
CA GLY A 148 1.93 -5.19 -6.29
C GLY A 148 2.30 -6.34 -5.39
#